data_AF-Z9JY70-F1
#
_entry.id   AF-Z9JY70-F1
#
_cell.length_a   1.000
_cell.length_b   1.000
_cell.length_c   1.000
_cell.angle_alpha   90.00
_cell.angle_beta   90.00
_cell.angle_gamma   90.00
#
_symmetry.space_group_name_H-M   'P 1'
#
loop_
_entity.id
_entity.type
_entity.pdbx_description
1 polymer ?
#
loop_
_entity_poly.entity_id
_entity_poly.type
_entity_poly.pdbx_seq_one_letter_code
_entity_poly.pdbx_strand_id
1 'polypeptide(L)'
;MSEPEKTRETGPIAIAVAAGVLCANSLPHLAAAAAGRRMLTPLAGRQSPPTINALWGATNLAAGLLIIGRRGRRGAPERADLGAFGVGVALFSVWAVVGEAIFGFNAREDGDA
;
A
#
# COMPACT_ATOMS: atom_id res chain seq x y z
N MET A 1 -34.33 -0.97 30.23
CA MET A 1 -32.91 -0.58 30.38
C MET A 1 -32.19 -1.17 29.18
N SER A 2 -32.15 -0.43 28.08
CA SER A 2 -31.57 -0.90 26.81
C SER A 2 -30.06 -0.75 26.88
N GLU A 3 -29.32 -1.83 26.58
CA GLU A 3 -27.87 -1.75 26.42
C GLU A 3 -27.52 -0.71 25.34
N PRO A 4 -26.52 0.15 25.57
CA PRO A 4 -26.05 1.04 24.51
C PRO A 4 -25.38 0.19 23.42
N GLU A 5 -25.95 0.29 22.23
CA GLU A 5 -25.41 -0.21 20.97
C GLU A 5 -23.94 0.21 20.86
N LYS A 6 -23.04 -0.78 20.95
CA LYS A 6 -21.60 -0.62 20.79
C LYS A 6 -21.35 -0.11 19.37
N THR A 7 -21.31 1.21 19.21
CA THR A 7 -20.96 1.89 17.97
C THR A 7 -19.68 1.26 17.44
N ARG A 8 -19.81 0.51 16.34
CA ARG A 8 -18.72 -0.28 15.78
C ARG A 8 -17.52 0.61 15.55
N GLU A 9 -16.43 0.30 16.26
CA GLU A 9 -15.06 0.81 16.11
C GLU A 9 -14.50 0.51 14.70
N THR A 10 -15.10 1.10 13.67
CA THR A 10 -14.65 0.94 12.28
C THR A 10 -13.35 1.71 12.03
N GLY A 11 -13.13 2.78 12.79
CA GLY A 11 -11.95 3.65 12.72
C GLY A 11 -10.60 2.95 12.97
N PRO A 12 -10.42 2.17 14.04
CA PRO A 12 -9.13 1.53 14.32
C PRO A 12 -8.70 0.49 13.27
N ILE A 13 -9.65 -0.34 12.80
CA ILE A 13 -9.38 -1.41 11.82
C ILE A 13 -9.06 -0.81 10.45
N ALA A 14 -9.86 0.16 9.97
CA ALA A 14 -9.64 0.77 8.66
C ALA A 14 -8.26 1.44 8.55
N ILE A 15 -7.77 2.04 9.64
CA ILE A 15 -6.44 2.65 9.70
C ILE A 15 -5.32 1.59 9.53
N ALA A 16 -5.46 0.42 10.17
CA ALA A 16 -4.50 -0.67 10.03
C ALA A 16 -4.51 -1.25 8.60
N VAL A 17 -5.69 -1.42 8.01
CA VAL A 17 -5.84 -1.82 6.59
C VAL A 17 -5.14 -0.82 5.68
N ALA A 18 -5.37 0.49 5.86
CA ALA A 18 -4.74 1.52 5.04
C ALA A 18 -3.20 1.50 5.17
N ALA A 19 -2.67 1.30 6.38
CA ALA A 19 -1.22 1.13 6.57
C ALA A 19 -0.67 -0.08 5.80
N GLY A 20 -1.40 -1.20 5.79
CA GLY A 20 -1.04 -2.40 5.02
C GLY A 20 -1.00 -2.13 3.52
N VAL A 21 -2.03 -1.46 2.99
CA VAL A 21 -2.10 -1.08 1.56
C VAL A 21 -0.91 -0.19 1.18
N LEU A 22 -0.62 0.85 1.97
CA LEU A 22 0.48 1.78 1.71
C LEU A 22 1.84 1.06 1.73
N CYS A 23 2.11 0.24 2.75
CA CYS A 23 3.35 -0.53 2.82
C CYS A 23 3.49 -1.49 1.64
N ALA A 24 2.42 -2.22 1.28
CA ALA A 24 2.45 -3.13 0.13
C ALA A 24 2.67 -2.40 -1.20
N ASN A 25 2.03 -1.23 -1.37
CA ASN A 25 2.20 -0.39 -2.56
C ASN A 25 3.63 0.14 -2.71
N SER A 26 4.34 0.40 -1.61
CA SER A 26 5.70 0.93 -1.68
C SER A 26 6.70 -0.01 -2.37
N LEU A 27 6.56 -1.32 -2.17
CA LEU A 27 7.56 -2.31 -2.58
C LEU A 27 7.80 -2.38 -4.09
N PRO A 28 6.78 -2.58 -4.96
CA PRO A 28 7.03 -2.68 -6.39
C PRO A 28 7.57 -1.38 -6.97
N HIS A 29 7.17 -0.22 -6.45
CA HIS A 29 7.70 1.08 -6.89
C HIS A 29 9.18 1.28 -6.52
N LEU A 30 9.57 0.92 -5.29
CA LEU A 30 10.97 0.98 -4.88
C LEU A 30 11.83 -0.03 -5.65
N ALA A 31 11.30 -1.23 -5.89
CA ALA A 31 11.98 -2.25 -6.70
C ALA A 31 12.14 -1.81 -8.17
N ALA A 32 11.11 -1.23 -8.78
CA ALA A 32 11.17 -0.68 -10.13
C ALA A 32 12.18 0.46 -10.22
N ALA A 33 12.18 1.38 -9.25
CA ALA A 33 13.14 2.48 -9.18
C ALA A 33 14.58 1.97 -9.07
N ALA A 34 14.84 1.01 -8.17
CA ALA A 34 16.16 0.40 -8.00
C ALA A 34 16.63 -0.34 -9.27
N ALA A 35 15.70 -0.93 -10.02
CA ALA A 35 15.97 -1.58 -11.30
C ALA A 35 16.05 -0.60 -12.49
N GLY A 36 15.88 0.70 -12.30
CA GLY A 36 15.85 1.69 -13.40
C GLY A 36 14.63 1.56 -14.32
N ARG A 37 13.58 0.87 -13.88
CA ARG A 37 12.36 0.61 -14.66
C ARG A 37 11.31 1.70 -14.51
N ARG A 38 10.41 1.74 -15.50
CA ARG A 38 9.19 2.55 -15.47
C ARG A 38 8.05 1.73 -14.92
N MET A 39 7.14 2.40 -14.22
CA MET A 39 5.97 1.79 -13.60
C MET A 39 4.88 2.85 -13.44
N LEU A 40 3.61 2.44 -13.52
CA LEU A 40 2.46 3.33 -13.41
C LEU A 40 2.42 4.02 -12.04
N THR A 41 2.52 5.35 -11.98
CA THR A 41 2.19 6.13 -10.78
C THR A 41 1.04 7.09 -11.06
N PRO A 42 0.27 7.51 -10.04
CA PRO A 42 -0.71 8.58 -10.21
C PRO A 42 -0.10 9.92 -10.63
N LEU A 43 1.20 10.14 -10.35
CA LEU A 43 1.88 11.42 -10.58
C LEU A 43 2.31 11.63 -12.03
N ALA A 44 2.73 10.56 -12.72
CA ALA A 44 3.26 10.64 -14.09
C ALA A 44 2.73 9.54 -15.02
N GLY A 45 1.68 8.82 -14.61
CA GLY A 45 1.03 7.80 -15.44
C GLY A 45 1.93 6.59 -15.72
N ARG A 46 1.61 5.84 -16.77
CA ARG A 46 2.22 4.54 -17.12
C ARG A 46 3.73 4.60 -17.39
N GLN A 47 4.22 5.76 -17.83
CA GLN A 47 5.62 5.97 -18.21
C GLN A 47 6.41 6.69 -17.11
N SER A 48 5.97 6.61 -15.85
CA SER A 48 6.64 7.30 -14.76
C SER A 48 8.10 6.84 -14.65
N PRO A 49 9.07 7.76 -14.59
CA PRO A 49 10.48 7.41 -14.55
C PRO A 49 10.88 6.82 -13.17
N PRO A 50 12.08 6.21 -13.06
CA PRO A 50 12.56 5.60 -11.82
C PRO A 50 12.54 6.55 -10.62
N THR A 51 12.86 7.83 -10.82
CA THR A 51 12.86 8.85 -9.75
C THR A 51 11.47 9.11 -9.17
N ILE A 52 10.43 9.14 -10.02
CA ILE A 52 9.04 9.32 -9.58
C ILE A 52 8.54 8.06 -8.87
N ASN A 53 8.93 6.87 -9.33
CA ASN A 53 8.66 5.62 -8.62
C ASN A 53 9.32 5.59 -7.23
N ALA A 54 10.57 6.04 -7.11
CA ALA A 54 11.25 6.14 -5.83
C ALA A 54 10.52 7.07 -4.86
N LEU A 55 10.15 8.27 -5.31
CA LEU A 55 9.43 9.25 -4.50
C LEU A 55 8.06 8.73 -4.05
N TRP A 56 7.31 8.15 -4.98
CA TRP A 56 5.99 7.59 -4.70
C TRP A 56 6.07 6.40 -3.73
N GLY A 57 6.99 5.47 -3.97
CA GLY A 57 7.23 4.33 -3.08
C GLY A 57 7.66 4.76 -1.68
N ALA A 58 8.61 5.69 -1.57
CA ALA A 58 9.07 6.22 -0.29
C ALA A 58 7.96 6.93 0.48
N THR A 59 7.11 7.69 -0.20
CA THR A 59 5.96 8.38 0.43
C THR A 59 4.96 7.37 1.00
N ASN A 60 4.64 6.32 0.24
CA ASN A 60 3.75 5.25 0.70
C ASN A 60 4.34 4.52 1.92
N LEU A 61 5.63 4.16 1.87
CA LEU A 61 6.31 3.49 2.97
C LEU A 61 6.32 4.36 4.24
N ALA A 62 6.72 5.62 4.11
CA ALA A 62 6.76 6.56 5.23
C ALA A 62 5.36 6.75 5.85
N ALA A 63 4.33 6.93 5.03
CA ALA A 63 2.96 7.07 5.49
C ALA A 63 2.48 5.81 6.23
N GLY A 64 2.67 4.62 5.67
CA GLY A 64 2.29 3.35 6.29
C GLY A 64 2.99 3.12 7.63
N LEU A 65 4.31 3.33 7.68
CA LEU A 65 5.11 3.19 8.91
C LEU A 65 4.73 4.22 9.98
N LEU A 66 4.45 5.47 9.60
CA LEU A 66 4.00 6.50 10.55
C LEU A 66 2.63 6.18 11.13
N ILE A 67 1.70 5.65 10.32
CA ILE A 67 0.36 5.26 10.77
C ILE A 67 0.46 4.14 11.81
N ILE A 68 1.18 3.05 11.50
CA ILE A 68 1.29 1.91 12.42
C ILE A 68 2.14 2.25 13.66
N GLY A 69 3.22 3.03 13.48
CA GLY A 69 4.08 3.46 14.58
C GLY A 69 3.37 4.36 15.58
N ARG A 70 2.49 5.27 15.11
CA ARG A 70 1.64 6.08 16.00
C ARG A 70 0.64 5.25 16.78
N ARG A 71 0.15 4.13 16.22
CA ARG A 71 -0.71 3.18 16.95
C ARG A 71 0.07 2.44 18.02
N GLY A 72 1.24 1.90 17.69
CA GLY A 72 2.10 1.20 18.67
C GLY A 72 2.54 2.08 19.84
N ARG A 73 2.66 3.39 19.63
CA ARG A 73 2.93 4.37 20.70
C ARG A 73 1.75 4.63 21.64
N ARG A 74 0.52 4.30 21.24
CA ARG A 74 -0.71 4.46 22.05
C ARG A 74 -1.05 3.18 22.84
N GLY A 75 -0.26 2.11 22.66
CA GLY A 75 -0.45 0.81 23.29
C GLY A 75 0.09 -0.30 22.41
N ALA A 76 0.25 -1.51 22.95
CA ALA A 76 0.61 -2.67 22.15
C ALA A 76 -0.46 -2.91 21.07
N PRO A 77 -0.09 -3.12 19.80
CA PRO A 77 -1.07 -3.40 18.76
C PRO A 77 -1.81 -4.69 19.09
N GLU A 78 -3.14 -4.65 19.02
CA GLU A 78 -3.96 -5.83 19.22
C GLU A 78 -3.76 -6.83 18.07
N ARG A 79 -4.05 -8.12 18.32
CA ARG A 79 -4.03 -9.14 17.25
C ARG A 79 -4.93 -8.76 16.06
N ALA A 80 -6.03 -8.06 16.34
CA ALA A 80 -6.92 -7.53 15.33
C ALA A 80 -6.25 -6.48 14.42
N ASP A 81 -5.39 -5.62 14.96
CA ASP A 81 -4.65 -4.61 14.19
C ASP A 81 -3.64 -5.27 13.24
N LEU A 82 -2.94 -6.31 13.70
CA LEU A 82 -2.03 -7.09 12.85
C LEU A 82 -2.78 -7.84 11.74
N GLY A 83 -3.92 -8.44 12.07
CA GLY A 83 -4.79 -9.08 11.09
C GLY A 83 -5.30 -8.08 10.04
N ALA A 84 -5.77 -6.92 10.48
CA ALA A 84 -6.26 -5.84 9.61
C ALA A 84 -5.15 -5.28 8.69
N PHE A 85 -3.94 -5.10 9.21
CA PHE A 85 -2.77 -4.74 8.40
C PHE A 85 -2.51 -5.80 7.31
N GLY A 86 -2.50 -7.08 7.68
CA GLY A 86 -2.35 -8.19 6.74
C GLY A 86 -3.44 -8.22 5.66
N VAL A 87 -4.69 -7.91 6.01
CA VAL A 87 -5.79 -7.76 5.03
C VAL A 87 -5.49 -6.62 4.05
N GLY A 88 -4.98 -5.48 4.51
CA GLY A 88 -4.58 -4.39 3.63
C GLY A 88 -3.48 -4.80 2.63
N VAL A 89 -2.47 -5.53 3.10
CA VAL A 89 -1.42 -6.10 2.24
C VAL A 89 -2.01 -7.04 1.19
N ALA A 90 -2.89 -7.95 1.61
CA ALA A 90 -3.53 -8.91 0.71
C ALA A 90 -4.40 -8.21 -0.35
N LEU A 91 -5.21 -7.23 0.06
CA LEU A 91 -6.07 -6.46 -0.85
C LEU A 91 -5.25 -5.73 -1.91
N PHE A 92 -4.18 -5.05 -1.52
CA PHE A 92 -3.31 -4.39 -2.50
C PHE A 92 -2.64 -5.40 -3.44
N SER A 93 -2.15 -6.53 -2.90
CA SER A 93 -1.49 -7.56 -3.71
C SER A 93 -2.44 -8.17 -4.75
N VAL A 94 -3.68 -8.47 -4.35
CA VAL A 94 -4.72 -8.95 -5.28
C VAL A 94 -5.03 -7.89 -6.33
N TRP A 95 -5.23 -6.63 -5.92
CA TRP A 95 -5.46 -5.53 -6.85
C TRP A 95 -4.32 -5.37 -7.86
N ALA A 96 -3.06 -5.46 -7.41
CA ALA A 96 -1.90 -5.33 -8.27
C ALA A 96 -1.82 -6.46 -9.31
N VAL A 97 -2.02 -7.71 -8.89
CA VAL A 97 -2.00 -8.87 -9.79
C VAL A 97 -3.16 -8.83 -10.78
N VAL A 98 -4.39 -8.65 -10.29
CA VAL A 98 -5.60 -8.63 -11.13
C VAL A 98 -5.59 -7.42 -12.05
N GLY A 99 -5.21 -6.27 -11.51
CA GLY A 99 -5.12 -5.03 -12.26
C GLY A 99 -4.07 -5.10 -13.37
N GLU A 100 -2.89 -5.67 -13.10
CA GLU A 100 -1.90 -5.94 -14.14
C GLU A 100 -2.45 -6.93 -15.19
N ALA A 101 -3.13 -8.00 -14.78
CA ALA A 101 -3.67 -8.98 -15.71
C ALA A 101 -4.76 -8.41 -16.64
N ILE A 102 -5.58 -7.47 -16.15
CA ILE A 102 -6.71 -6.89 -16.91
C ILE A 102 -6.28 -5.66 -17.72
N PHE A 103 -5.47 -4.78 -17.13
CA PHE A 103 -5.18 -3.46 -17.69
C PHE A 103 -3.72 -3.29 -18.14
N GLY A 104 -2.84 -4.24 -17.77
CA GLY A 104 -1.41 -4.22 -18.09
C GLY A 104 -0.76 -2.92 -17.68
N PHE A 105 -0.86 -2.51 -16.41
CA PHE A 105 -0.44 -1.18 -15.94
C PHE A 105 1.04 -0.88 -16.16
N ASN A 106 1.87 -1.92 -16.15
CA ASN A 106 3.30 -1.79 -16.30
C ASN A 106 3.70 -1.83 -17.78
N ALA A 107 4.65 -0.98 -18.15
CA ALA A 107 5.28 -1.08 -19.46
C ALA A 107 5.96 -2.45 -19.55
N ARG A 108 5.66 -3.22 -20.59
CA ARG A 108 6.48 -4.38 -20.94
C ARG A 108 7.81 -3.83 -21.44
N GLU A 109 8.91 -4.46 -21.04
CA GLU A 109 10.20 -4.21 -21.68
C GLU A 109 10.07 -4.77 -23.10
N ASP A 110 9.63 -3.92 -24.02
CA ASP A 110 9.86 -4.19 -25.44
C ASP A 110 11.37 -4.07 -25.61
N GLY A 111 12.02 -5.21 -25.84
CA GLY A 111 13.44 -5.26 -26.11
C GLY A 111 13.73 -4.45 -27.36
N ASP A 112 14.34 -3.28 -27.19
CA ASP A 112 15.20 -2.72 -28.20
C ASP A 112 16.43 -3.63 -28.30
N ALA A 113 16.33 -4.60 -29.20
CA ALA A 113 17.46 -5.17 -29.93
C ALA A 113 17.69 -4.34 -31.20
#